data_AF-A0A354EQD5-F1
#
_entry.id   AF-A0A354EQD5-F1
#
_cell.length_a   1.000
_cell.length_b   1.000
_cell.length_c   1.000
_cell.angle_alpha   90.00
_cell.angle_beta   90.00
_cell.angle_gamma   90.00
#
_symmetry.space_group_name_H-M   'P 1'
#
loop_
_entity.id
_entity.type
_entity.pdbx_description
1 polymer ?
#
loop_
_entity_poly.entity_id
_entity_poly.type
_entity_poly.pdbx_seq_one_letter_code
_entity_poly.pdbx_strand_id
1 'polypeptide(L)' 'PPIRSREMADALPDACLVVVADCGHASTLEQPAAVNKALAEWLAA' A
#
# COMPACT_ATOMS: atom_id res chain seq x y z
N PRO A 1 1.24 -6.06 -9.40
CA PRO A 1 -0.21 -5.91 -9.67
C PRO A 1 -1.02 -6.16 -8.38
N PRO A 2 -2.18 -5.48 -8.17
CA PRO A 2 -2.90 -5.50 -6.89
C PRO A 2 -3.29 -6.89 -6.39
N ILE A 3 -3.61 -7.82 -7.30
CA ILE A 3 -4.00 -9.18 -6.92
C ILE A 3 -2.88 -9.96 -6.23
N ARG A 4 -1.62 -9.78 -6.65
CA ARG A 4 -0.45 -10.39 -6.00
C ARG A 4 -0.20 -9.81 -4.63
N SER A 5 -0.37 -8.50 -4.46
CA SER A 5 -0.21 -7.84 -3.16
C SER A 5 -1.26 -8.29 -2.15
N ARG A 6 -2.48 -8.63 -2.61
CA ARG A 6 -3.52 -9.24 -1.77
C ARG A 6 -3.16 -10.64 -1.31
N GLU A 7 -2.73 -11.50 -2.23
CA GLU A 7 -2.25 -12.85 -1.89
C GLU A 7 -1.12 -12.81 -0.84
N MET A 8 -0.20 -11.85 -0.94
CA MET A 8 0.89 -11.66 0.02
C MET A 8 0.39 -11.21 1.41
N ALA A 9 -0.55 -10.27 1.45
CA ALA A 9 -1.10 -9.76 2.71
C ALA A 9 -1.92 -10.83 3.45
N ASP A 10 -2.72 -11.61 2.72
CA ASP A 10 -3.52 -12.70 3.29
C ASP A 10 -2.64 -13.82 3.90
N ALA A 11 -1.40 -13.96 3.44
CA ALA A 11 -0.44 -14.96 3.93
C ALA A 11 0.38 -14.52 5.15
N LEU A 12 0.32 -13.24 5.54
CA LEU A 12 1.15 -12.64 6.58
C LEU A 12 0.25 -12.04 7.68
N PRO A 13 0.22 -12.61 8.90
CA PRO A 13 -0.73 -12.19 9.95
C PRO A 13 -0.64 -10.72 10.35
N ASP A 14 0.57 -10.14 10.30
CA ASP A 14 0.85 -8.77 10.71
C ASP A 14 1.02 -7.81 9.52
N ALA A 15 0.70 -8.25 8.29
CA ALA A 15 0.79 -7.40 7.12
C ALA A 15 -0.42 -6.47 6.98
N CYS A 16 -0.18 -5.25 6.49
CA CYS A 16 -1.21 -4.31 6.08
C CYS A 16 -1.17 -4.12 4.56
N LEU A 17 -2.34 -4.12 3.92
CA LEU A 17 -2.51 -3.81 2.50
C LEU A 17 -3.35 -2.55 2.32
N VAL A 18 -2.74 -1.53 1.70
CA VAL A 18 -3.45 -0.31 1.28
C VAL A 18 -3.49 -0.26 -0.24
N VAL A 19 -4.68 -0.05 -0.80
CA VAL A 19 -4.87 0.17 -2.25
C VAL A 19 -4.91 1.67 -2.52
N VAL A 20 -3.95 2.16 -3.29
CA VAL A 20 -3.94 3.52 -3.80
C VAL A 20 -4.65 3.53 -5.16
N ALA A 21 -5.75 4.27 -5.25
CA ALA A 21 -6.54 4.37 -6.47
C ALA A 21 -5.87 5.28 -7.52
N ASP A 22 -6.24 5.08 -8.78
CA ASP A 22 -5.86 5.95 -9.90
C ASP A 22 -4.35 6.18 -10.06
N CYS A 23 -3.53 5.16 -9.81
CA CYS A 23 -2.08 5.18 -10.06
C CYS A 23 -1.59 3.91 -10.76
N GLY A 24 -0.53 4.07 -11.54
CA GLY A 24 0.21 2.99 -12.20
C GLY A 24 1.28 2.36 -11.30
N HIS A 25 2.42 2.03 -11.90
CA HIS A 25 3.49 1.31 -11.21
C HIS A 25 4.23 2.18 -10.19
N ALA A 26 4.30 3.49 -10.42
CA ALA A 26 5.09 4.42 -9.62
C ALA A 26 4.19 5.22 -8.67
N SER A 27 3.36 4.52 -7.89
CA SER A 27 2.41 5.11 -6.93
C SER A 27 3.02 6.15 -5.98
N THR A 28 4.29 6.01 -5.61
CA THR A 28 5.04 6.99 -4.79
C THR A 28 5.23 8.34 -5.47
N LEU A 29 5.30 8.38 -6.80
CA LEU A 29 5.42 9.61 -7.60
C LEU A 29 4.05 10.10 -8.08
N GLU A 30 3.15 9.17 -8.42
CA GLU A 30 1.83 9.47 -9.00
C GLU A 30 0.83 9.94 -7.91
N GLN A 31 0.91 9.37 -6.70
CA GLN A 31 0.01 9.65 -5.58
C GLN A 31 0.78 9.80 -4.25
N PRO A 32 1.75 10.73 -4.15
CA PRO A 32 2.67 10.83 -3.02
C PRO A 32 1.96 11.07 -1.68
N ALA A 33 0.88 11.86 -1.67
CA ALA A 33 0.13 12.16 -0.45
C ALA A 33 -0.56 10.92 0.14
N ALA A 34 -1.19 10.09 -0.73
CA ALA A 34 -1.86 8.87 -0.31
C ALA A 34 -0.84 7.84 0.21
N VAL A 35 0.29 7.67 -0.48
CA VAL A 35 1.35 6.75 -0.07
C VAL A 35 2.00 7.21 1.25
N ASN A 36 2.34 8.49 1.38
CA ASN A 36 2.96 9.01 2.61
C ASN A 36 2.05 8.87 3.82
N LYS A 37 0.73 9.09 3.65
CA LYS A 37 -0.24 8.88 4.72
C LYS A 37 -0.25 7.41 5.18
N ALA A 38 -0.34 6.46 4.24
CA ALA A 38 -0.33 5.04 4.56
C ALA A 38 0.96 4.60 5.28
N LEU A 39 2.12 5.12 4.84
CA LEU A 39 3.40 4.83 5.50
C LEU A 39 3.48 5.43 6.91
N ALA A 40 3.00 6.66 7.10
CA ALA A 40 2.99 7.30 8.41
C ALA A 40 2.09 6.57 9.41
N GLU A 41 0.90 6.13 8.96
CA GLU A 41 -0.01 5.30 9.77
C GLU A 41 0.63 3.97 10.15
N TRP A 42 1.32 3.31 9.22
CA TRP A 42 2.04 2.06 9.49
C TRP A 42 3.20 2.23 10.47
N LEU A 43 3.99 3.30 10.36
CA LEU A 43 5.13 3.57 11.25
C LEU A 43 4.74 3.94 12.68
N ALA A 44 3.50 4.38 12.90
CA ALA A 44 2.98 4.78 14.21
C ALA A 44 2.26 3.64 14.97
N ALA A 45 2.03 2.50 14.31
CA ALA A 45 1.41 1.30 14.88
C ALA A 45 2.45 0.41 15.57
#